data_AF-A0A9J6FQB9-F1
#
_entry.id   AF-A0A9J6FQB9-F1
#
_cell.length_a   1.000
_cell.length_b   1.000
_cell.length_c   1.000
_cell.angle_alpha   90.00
_cell.angle_beta   90.00
_cell.angle_gamma   90.00
#
_symmetry.space_group_name_H-M   'P 1'
#
loop_
_entity.id
_entity.type
_entity.pdbx_description
1 polymer ?
#
loop_
_entity_poly.entity_id
_entity_poly.type
_entity_poly.pdbx_seq_one_letter_code
_entity_poly.pdbx_strand_id
1 'polypeptide(L)'
;MRVVRSRALRRETLKGDIIVTPHEHQVQNTVKFFLDATRWVHERCQPKLRYFIHTNDSTMVDLVAVHEFLSGMNGEDRHFYCGVVYRVPVDRNVSSPAYVTGTQLPDKHFPSLCEGDAFILPAKFLKSLVVAPEAIPQYPVLGPYVTRHLPIMGQVGHKQLSAKVGGGRSTVGCLSLSPT
;
A
#
# COMPACT_ATOMS: atom_id res chain seq x y z
N MET A 1 -11.57 21.46 -15.95
CA MET A 1 -12.26 20.67 -14.92
C MET A 1 -12.07 21.36 -13.58
N ARG A 2 -13.13 21.90 -12.96
CA ARG A 2 -13.03 22.64 -11.68
C ARG A 2 -13.13 21.64 -10.52
N VAL A 3 -12.01 21.40 -9.83
CA VAL A 3 -12.07 20.75 -8.50
C VAL A 3 -12.77 21.72 -7.55
N VAL A 4 -14.07 21.51 -7.31
CA VAL A 4 -14.82 22.30 -6.33
C VAL A 4 -14.33 21.86 -4.95
N ARG A 5 -13.32 22.55 -4.42
CA ARG A 5 -12.82 22.34 -3.05
C ARG A 5 -13.87 22.84 -2.06
N SER A 6 -14.54 21.92 -1.37
CA SER A 6 -15.54 22.22 -0.34
C SER A 6 -14.94 23.11 0.75
N ARG A 7 -15.78 23.90 1.44
CA ARG A 7 -15.33 24.73 2.58
C ARG A 7 -14.69 23.88 3.68
N ALA A 8 -15.22 22.66 3.90
CA ALA A 8 -14.68 21.70 4.85
C ALA A 8 -13.26 21.28 4.46
N LEU A 9 -13.04 20.85 3.21
CA LEU A 9 -11.71 20.45 2.74
C LEU A 9 -10.70 21.59 2.88
N ARG A 10 -11.09 22.82 2.53
CA ARG A 10 -10.22 24.01 2.69
C ARG A 10 -9.78 24.19 4.15
N ARG A 11 -10.71 24.05 5.10
CA ARG A 11 -10.40 24.18 6.52
C ARG A 11 -9.45 23.09 6.99
N GLU A 12 -9.70 21.85 6.60
CA GLU A 12 -8.86 20.72 7.02
C GLU A 12 -7.45 20.79 6.41
N THR A 13 -7.32 21.20 5.13
CA THR A 13 -5.99 21.36 4.51
C THR A 13 -5.08 22.38 5.19
N LEU A 14 -5.63 23.31 5.99
CA LEU A 14 -4.82 24.27 6.75
C LEU A 14 -4.04 23.63 7.90
N LYS A 15 -4.40 22.40 8.31
CA LYS A 15 -3.71 21.65 9.36
C LYS A 15 -2.39 21.04 8.89
N GLY A 16 -2.16 20.99 7.57
CA GLY A 16 -0.90 20.53 6.99
C GLY A 16 -0.69 19.01 6.97
N ASP A 17 -1.75 18.24 7.26
CA ASP A 17 -1.78 16.77 7.31
C ASP A 17 -2.53 16.14 6.12
N ILE A 18 -3.03 16.97 5.18
CA ILE A 18 -3.76 16.53 3.99
C ILE A 18 -2.98 16.88 2.72
N ILE A 19 -2.74 15.87 1.89
CA ILE A 19 -2.21 16.02 0.53
C ILE A 19 -3.39 15.95 -0.45
N VAL A 20 -3.59 16.99 -1.26
CA VAL A 20 -4.63 17.03 -2.29
C VAL A 20 -4.00 16.85 -3.67
N THR A 21 -4.35 15.76 -4.35
CA THR A 21 -3.87 15.44 -5.70
C THR A 21 -4.87 15.92 -6.76
N PRO A 22 -4.46 16.07 -8.03
CA PRO A 22 -5.33 16.56 -9.11
C PRO A 22 -6.21 15.46 -9.73
N HIS A 23 -6.29 14.28 -9.12
CA HIS A 23 -7.03 13.14 -9.65
C HIS A 23 -8.42 13.03 -9.03
N GLU A 24 -9.40 12.62 -9.83
CA GLU A 24 -10.73 12.30 -9.31
C GLU A 24 -10.70 11.05 -8.45
N HIS A 25 -11.51 11.04 -7.38
CA HIS A 25 -11.65 9.92 -6.49
C HIS A 25 -12.37 8.76 -7.17
N GLN A 26 -11.60 7.90 -7.82
CA GLN A 26 -12.04 6.70 -8.51
C GLN A 26 -11.03 5.58 -8.26
N VAL A 27 -11.50 4.32 -8.23
CA VAL A 27 -10.67 3.14 -7.96
C VAL A 27 -9.48 3.02 -8.94
N GLN A 28 -9.67 3.45 -10.18
CA GLN A 28 -8.64 3.41 -11.22
C GLN A 28 -7.47 4.37 -10.94
N ASN A 29 -7.68 5.37 -10.09
CA ASN A 29 -6.65 6.35 -9.70
C ASN A 29 -5.98 6.01 -8.35
N THR A 30 -6.36 4.91 -7.69
CA THR A 30 -5.80 4.53 -6.37
C THR A 30 -4.27 4.43 -6.39
N VAL A 31 -3.70 3.81 -7.42
CA VAL A 31 -2.24 3.74 -7.58
C VAL A 31 -1.63 5.15 -7.73
N LYS A 32 -2.27 6.04 -8.49
CA LYS A 32 -1.77 7.42 -8.66
C LYS A 32 -1.77 8.19 -7.35
N PHE A 33 -2.84 8.08 -6.56
CA PHE A 33 -2.91 8.67 -5.23
C PHE A 33 -1.77 8.21 -4.33
N PHE A 34 -1.51 6.90 -4.30
CA PHE A 34 -0.41 6.34 -3.54
C PHE A 34 0.95 6.86 -4.02
N LEU A 35 1.19 6.88 -5.34
CA LEU A 35 2.45 7.34 -5.91
C LEU A 35 2.71 8.82 -5.63
N ASP A 36 1.68 9.67 -5.74
CA ASP A 36 1.80 11.10 -5.45
C ASP A 36 2.08 11.36 -3.97
N ALA A 37 1.37 10.68 -3.06
CA ALA A 37 1.63 10.76 -1.62
C ALA A 37 3.06 10.27 -1.29
N THR A 38 3.47 9.15 -1.89
CA THR A 38 4.81 8.57 -1.70
C THR A 38 5.91 9.50 -2.19
N ARG A 39 5.72 10.13 -3.35
CA ARG A 39 6.65 11.14 -3.89
C ARG A 39 6.75 12.34 -2.98
N TRP A 40 5.62 12.88 -2.52
CA TRP A 40 5.60 14.00 -1.58
C TRP A 40 6.34 13.66 -0.28
N VAL A 41 6.12 12.48 0.31
CA VAL A 41 6.83 12.03 1.52
C VAL A 41 8.33 11.88 1.26
N HIS A 42 8.72 11.31 0.12
CA HIS A 42 10.13 11.19 -0.26
C HIS A 42 10.82 12.56 -0.37
N GLU A 43 10.16 13.54 -0.99
CA GLU A 43 10.71 14.88 -1.20
C GLU A 43 10.73 15.75 0.06
N ARG A 44 9.78 15.55 0.99
CA ARG A 44 9.57 16.44 2.15
C ARG A 44 10.05 15.91 3.49
N CYS A 45 10.08 14.59 3.68
CA CYS A 45 10.36 13.97 4.98
C CYS A 45 11.78 13.40 5.10
N GLN A 46 12.52 13.32 3.98
CA GLN A 46 13.91 12.89 3.98
C GLN A 46 14.84 14.02 4.47
N PRO A 47 15.97 13.71 5.15
CA PRO A 47 16.51 12.37 5.46
C PRO A 47 16.03 11.79 6.81
N LYS A 48 15.16 12.50 7.53
CA LYS A 48 14.80 12.14 8.92
C LYS A 48 13.87 10.92 9.00
N LEU A 49 13.15 10.61 7.93
CA LEU A 49 12.24 9.48 7.86
C LEU A 49 13.03 8.16 7.88
N ARG A 50 12.82 7.34 8.92
CA ARG A 50 13.44 6.00 9.05
C ARG A 50 12.57 4.89 8.46
N TYR A 51 11.27 4.99 8.66
CA TYR A 51 10.28 4.00 8.24
C TYR A 51 9.09 4.71 7.61
N PHE A 52 8.55 4.11 6.56
CA PHE A 52 7.31 4.50 5.90
C PHE A 52 6.25 3.47 6.23
N ILE A 53 5.12 3.92 6.79
CA ILE A 53 3.98 3.08 7.12
C ILE A 53 2.83 3.52 6.24
N HIS A 54 2.24 2.56 5.53
CA HIS A 54 1.00 2.76 4.80
C HIS A 54 -0.13 2.02 5.51
N THR A 55 -1.31 2.64 5.51
CA THR A 55 -2.58 2.08 5.97
C THR A 55 -3.71 2.73 5.17
N ASN A 56 -4.90 2.16 5.20
CA ASN A 56 -6.12 2.78 4.66
C ASN A 56 -6.96 3.42 5.80
N ASP A 57 -8.06 4.05 5.44
CA ASP A 57 -9.01 4.71 6.35
C ASP A 57 -9.96 3.76 7.10
N SER A 58 -9.91 2.46 6.79
CA SER A 58 -10.71 1.42 7.44
C SER A 58 -9.88 0.45 8.30
N THR A 59 -8.57 0.67 8.39
CA THR A 59 -7.64 -0.16 9.17
C THR A 59 -7.26 0.54 10.45
N MET A 60 -7.56 -0.09 11.58
CA MET A 60 -7.09 0.36 12.89
C MET A 60 -5.63 -0.09 13.11
N VAL A 61 -4.78 0.85 13.51
CA VAL A 61 -3.36 0.61 13.77
C VAL A 61 -3.09 0.63 15.27
N ASP A 62 -2.54 -0.46 15.81
CA ASP A 62 -1.98 -0.48 17.16
C ASP A 62 -0.62 0.23 17.16
N LEU A 63 -0.62 1.51 17.55
CA LEU A 63 0.58 2.34 17.55
C LEU A 63 1.62 1.87 18.58
N VAL A 64 1.22 1.20 19.67
CA VAL A 64 2.14 0.67 20.69
C VAL A 64 2.88 -0.53 20.10
N ALA A 65 2.15 -1.49 19.53
CA ALA A 65 2.74 -2.66 18.87
C ALA A 65 3.66 -2.26 17.70
N VAL A 66 3.25 -1.26 16.91
CA VAL A 66 4.09 -0.70 15.84
C VAL A 66 5.37 -0.09 16.40
N HIS A 67 5.29 0.71 17.48
CA HIS A 67 6.46 1.33 18.08
C HIS A 67 7.46 0.29 18.61
N GLU A 68 6.98 -0.73 19.31
CA GLU A 68 7.80 -1.84 19.81
C GLU A 68 8.47 -2.59 18.67
N PHE A 69 7.70 -2.91 17.62
CA PHE A 69 8.21 -3.59 16.44
C PHE A 69 9.33 -2.80 15.76
N LEU A 70 9.11 -1.51 15.49
CA LEU A 70 10.09 -0.63 14.85
C LEU A 70 11.36 -0.45 15.68
N SER A 71 11.26 -0.50 17.00
CA SER A 71 12.40 -0.37 17.92
C SER A 71 13.33 -1.58 17.85
N GLY A 72 12.81 -2.76 17.51
CA GLY A 72 13.60 -3.98 17.31
C GLY A 72 14.09 -4.22 15.89
N MET A 73 13.72 -3.38 14.91
CA MET A 73 14.09 -3.61 13.52
C MET A 73 15.54 -3.21 13.21
N ASN A 74 16.17 -4.03 12.37
CA ASN A 74 17.42 -3.66 11.71
C ASN A 74 17.11 -2.75 10.50
N GLY A 75 17.68 -1.54 10.49
CA GLY A 75 17.54 -0.61 9.36
C GLY A 75 18.15 -1.11 8.04
N GLU A 76 18.92 -2.19 8.07
CA GLU A 76 19.49 -2.86 6.89
C GLU A 76 18.56 -3.85 6.19
N ASP A 77 17.44 -4.21 6.82
CA ASP A 77 16.52 -5.18 6.24
C ASP A 77 15.83 -4.64 4.97
N ARG A 78 15.90 -5.42 3.89
CA ARG A 78 15.34 -5.06 2.58
C ARG A 78 13.95 -5.67 2.37
N HIS A 79 13.01 -5.40 3.27
CA HIS A 79 11.70 -6.05 3.23
C HIS A 79 10.54 -5.09 3.49
N PHE A 80 9.41 -5.33 2.83
CA PHE A 80 8.11 -4.95 3.35
C PHE A 80 7.77 -5.84 4.54
N TYR A 81 7.20 -5.25 5.58
CA TYR A 81 6.60 -5.98 6.69
C TYR A 81 5.08 -5.82 6.64
N CYS A 82 4.38 -6.93 6.45
CA CYS A 82 2.93 -6.97 6.25
C CYS A 82 2.38 -8.39 6.47
N GLY A 83 1.07 -8.58 6.31
CA GLY A 83 0.52 -9.91 6.05
C GLY A 83 1.00 -10.38 4.69
N VAL A 84 1.75 -11.48 4.60
CA VAL A 84 2.32 -11.93 3.31
C VAL A 84 1.46 -13.04 2.75
N VAL A 85 0.97 -12.83 1.53
CA VAL A 85 0.28 -13.86 0.74
C VAL A 85 1.09 -14.23 -0.49
N TYR A 86 0.85 -15.44 -0.99
CA TYR A 86 1.59 -16.03 -2.10
C TYR A 86 0.61 -16.52 -3.15
N ARG A 87 1.03 -16.43 -4.42
CA ARG A 87 0.30 -17.01 -5.57
C ARG A 87 -1.14 -16.50 -5.66
N VAL A 88 -1.35 -15.20 -5.41
CA VAL A 88 -2.67 -14.58 -5.57
C VAL A 88 -3.01 -14.55 -7.06
N PRO A 89 -4.17 -15.09 -7.49
CA PRO A 89 -4.54 -15.10 -8.90
C PRO A 89 -4.74 -13.68 -9.42
N VAL A 90 -4.29 -13.41 -10.64
CA VAL A 90 -4.54 -12.14 -11.31
C VAL A 90 -5.98 -12.15 -11.84
N ASP A 91 -6.76 -11.13 -11.50
CA ASP A 91 -8.14 -11.02 -11.97
C ASP A 91 -8.18 -10.67 -13.47
N ARG A 92 -8.73 -11.59 -14.26
CA ARG A 92 -8.88 -11.46 -15.72
C ARG A 92 -10.33 -11.20 -16.14
N ASN A 93 -11.24 -10.98 -15.20
CA ASN A 93 -12.61 -10.63 -15.50
C ASN A 93 -12.73 -9.15 -15.84
N VAL A 94 -13.06 -8.82 -17.09
CA VAL A 94 -13.20 -7.43 -17.59
C VAL A 94 -14.25 -6.59 -16.84
N SER A 95 -15.20 -7.23 -16.14
CA SER A 95 -16.21 -6.55 -15.32
C SER A 95 -15.73 -6.26 -13.89
N SER A 96 -14.57 -6.79 -13.49
CA SER A 96 -14.01 -6.58 -12.16
C SER A 96 -13.29 -5.23 -12.06
N PRO A 97 -13.45 -4.48 -10.97
CA PRO A 97 -12.65 -3.28 -10.71
C PRO A 97 -11.15 -3.59 -10.54
N ALA A 98 -10.80 -4.85 -10.26
CA ALA A 98 -9.42 -5.32 -10.13
C ALA A 98 -8.87 -5.95 -11.44
N TYR A 99 -9.58 -5.81 -12.57
CA TYR A 99 -9.15 -6.37 -13.85
C TYR A 99 -7.75 -5.91 -14.26
N VAL A 100 -6.89 -6.86 -14.63
CA VAL A 100 -5.56 -6.61 -15.20
C VAL A 100 -5.43 -7.36 -16.51
N THR A 101 -5.00 -6.67 -17.58
CA THR A 101 -4.82 -7.30 -18.90
C THR A 101 -3.56 -8.17 -18.94
N GLY A 102 -3.53 -9.15 -19.84
CA GLY A 102 -2.32 -9.96 -20.08
C GLY A 102 -1.13 -9.14 -20.60
N THR A 103 -1.40 -8.00 -21.23
CA THR A 103 -0.36 -7.06 -21.70
C THR A 103 0.24 -6.24 -20.56
N GLN A 104 -0.54 -5.87 -19.55
CA GLN A 104 -0.06 -5.17 -18.35
C GLN A 104 0.73 -6.10 -17.43
N LEU A 105 0.27 -7.35 -17.30
CA LEU A 105 0.93 -8.38 -16.50
C LEU A 105 0.70 -9.74 -17.16
N PRO A 106 1.73 -10.36 -17.76
CA PRO A 106 1.60 -11.68 -18.40
C PRO A 106 1.36 -12.83 -17.41
N ASP A 107 1.87 -12.70 -16.18
CA ASP A 107 1.81 -13.74 -15.16
C ASP A 107 0.37 -14.06 -14.74
N LYS A 108 0.07 -15.34 -14.52
CA LYS A 108 -1.27 -15.77 -14.05
C LYS A 108 -1.51 -15.50 -12.57
N HIS A 109 -0.43 -15.38 -11.80
CA HIS A 109 -0.48 -15.13 -10.37
C HIS A 109 0.52 -14.04 -10.03
N PHE A 110 0.16 -13.18 -9.09
CA PHE A 110 1.15 -12.40 -8.37
C PHE A 110 1.94 -13.36 -7.46
N PRO A 111 3.28 -13.23 -7.35
CA PRO A 111 4.04 -14.00 -6.37
C PRO A 111 3.83 -13.38 -4.96
N SER A 112 4.86 -13.24 -4.13
CA SER A 112 4.67 -12.67 -2.78
C SER A 112 4.22 -11.20 -2.86
N LEU A 113 3.17 -10.85 -2.11
CA LEU A 113 2.69 -9.47 -1.93
C LEU A 113 2.16 -9.27 -0.51
N CYS A 114 1.92 -8.01 -0.13
CA CYS A 114 1.22 -7.69 1.11
C CYS A 114 -0.29 -7.83 0.94
N GLU A 115 -0.90 -8.66 1.77
CA GLU A 115 -2.34 -8.77 1.96
C GLU A 115 -2.87 -7.60 2.79
N GLY A 116 -4.05 -7.12 2.40
CA GLY A 116 -4.65 -5.92 2.97
C GLY A 116 -3.93 -4.64 2.54
N ASP A 117 -4.26 -3.55 3.23
CA ASP A 117 -3.81 -2.21 2.86
C ASP A 117 -2.80 -1.62 3.85
N ALA A 118 -2.17 -2.45 4.68
CA ALA A 118 -1.19 -2.02 5.66
C ALA A 118 0.18 -2.68 5.46
N PHE A 119 1.23 -1.86 5.44
CA PHE A 119 2.61 -2.33 5.42
C PHE A 119 3.58 -1.32 6.02
N ILE A 120 4.74 -1.82 6.44
CA ILE A 120 5.89 -1.03 6.88
C ILE A 120 7.05 -1.27 5.90
N LEU A 121 7.73 -0.20 5.51
CA LEU A 121 8.89 -0.23 4.62
C LEU A 121 10.01 0.66 5.20
N PRO A 122 11.28 0.21 5.24
CA PRO A 122 12.40 1.10 5.54
C PRO A 122 12.49 2.23 4.52
N ALA A 123 12.52 3.47 5.01
CA ALA A 123 12.35 4.66 4.18
C ALA A 123 13.46 4.84 3.12
N LYS A 124 14.62 4.20 3.31
CA LYS A 124 15.68 4.15 2.30
C LYS A 124 15.25 3.49 0.98
N PHE A 125 14.22 2.63 1.01
CA PHE A 125 13.65 2.03 -0.19
C PHE A 125 12.52 2.85 -0.80
N LEU A 126 12.07 3.94 -0.17
CA LEU A 126 10.99 4.79 -0.70
C LEU A 126 11.32 5.33 -2.09
N LYS A 127 12.59 5.65 -2.35
CA LYS A 127 13.07 6.08 -3.68
C LYS A 127 12.76 5.05 -4.77
N SER A 128 12.87 3.76 -4.49
CA SER A 128 12.53 2.72 -5.49
C SER A 128 11.05 2.76 -5.86
N LEU A 129 10.16 3.07 -4.93
CA LEU A 129 8.73 3.21 -5.22
C LEU A 129 8.41 4.46 -6.04
N VAL A 130 9.22 5.52 -5.91
CA VAL A 130 9.04 6.77 -6.66
C VAL A 130 9.53 6.65 -8.10
N VAL A 131 10.65 5.96 -8.33
CA VAL A 131 11.30 5.87 -9.65
C VAL A 131 10.77 4.71 -10.49
N ALA A 132 10.43 3.58 -9.88
CA ALA A 132 9.98 2.39 -10.61
C ALA A 132 8.74 2.58 -11.51
N PRO A 133 7.75 3.45 -11.19
CA PRO A 133 6.60 3.71 -12.05
C PRO A 133 6.94 4.28 -13.43
N GLU A 134 8.15 4.81 -13.64
CA GLU A 134 8.59 5.30 -14.95
C GLU A 134 8.87 4.15 -15.94
N ALA A 135 9.23 2.97 -15.42
CA ALA A 135 9.59 1.79 -16.22
C ALA A 135 8.50 0.70 -16.22
N ILE A 136 7.53 0.77 -15.31
CA ILE A 136 6.54 -0.29 -15.08
C ILE A 136 5.14 0.21 -15.48
N PRO A 137 4.44 -0.47 -16.41
CA PRO A 137 3.06 -0.14 -16.74
C PRO A 137 2.13 -0.23 -15.53
N GLN A 138 1.36 0.82 -15.30
CA GLN A 138 0.39 0.88 -14.20
C GLN A 138 -0.86 0.03 -14.48
N TYR A 139 -1.40 -0.58 -13.42
CA TYR A 139 -2.71 -1.23 -13.39
C TYR A 139 -3.42 -0.90 -12.06
N PRO A 140 -4.77 -0.91 -12.00
CA PRO A 140 -5.53 -0.27 -10.92
C PRO A 140 -5.62 -1.12 -9.63
N VAL A 141 -4.62 -1.94 -9.31
CA VAL A 141 -4.63 -2.82 -8.13
C VAL A 141 -3.46 -2.45 -7.23
N LEU A 142 -3.75 -1.69 -6.16
CA LEU A 142 -2.76 -1.04 -5.32
C LEU A 142 -1.75 -2.03 -4.71
N GLY A 143 -2.24 -3.01 -3.94
CA GLY A 143 -1.40 -3.98 -3.24
C GLY A 143 -0.38 -4.67 -4.17
N PRO A 144 -0.82 -5.37 -5.23
CA PRO A 144 0.09 -6.03 -6.15
C PRO A 144 1.00 -5.06 -6.93
N TYR A 145 0.52 -3.88 -7.29
CA TYR A 145 1.37 -2.91 -7.99
C TYR A 145 2.49 -2.41 -7.08
N VAL A 146 2.14 -1.94 -5.87
CA VAL A 146 3.06 -1.26 -4.94
C VAL A 146 3.98 -2.22 -4.21
N THR A 147 3.43 -3.31 -3.67
CA THR A 147 4.20 -4.20 -2.78
C THR A 147 4.90 -5.31 -3.57
N ARG A 148 4.40 -5.63 -4.77
CA ARG A 148 5.01 -6.65 -5.61
C ARG A 148 5.77 -6.10 -6.81
N HIS A 149 5.17 -5.22 -7.62
CA HIS A 149 5.77 -4.85 -8.91
C HIS A 149 6.85 -3.77 -8.77
N LEU A 150 6.55 -2.65 -8.11
CA LEU A 150 7.50 -1.55 -7.88
C LEU A 150 8.82 -2.00 -7.22
N PRO A 151 8.82 -2.87 -6.20
CA PRO A 151 10.03 -3.14 -5.44
C PRO A 151 10.99 -4.12 -6.12
N ILE A 152 10.65 -4.62 -7.32
CA ILE A 152 11.56 -5.44 -8.15
C ILE A 152 12.85 -4.67 -8.43
N MET A 153 12.76 -3.38 -8.78
CA MET A 153 13.93 -2.53 -9.04
C MET A 153 14.79 -2.33 -7.79
N GLY A 154 14.17 -2.31 -6.62
CA GLY A 154 14.84 -2.15 -5.33
C GLY A 154 15.29 -3.46 -4.69
N GLN A 155 15.03 -4.62 -5.31
CA GLN A 155 15.23 -5.96 -4.72
C GLN A 155 14.70 -6.04 -3.27
N VAL A 156 13.51 -5.51 -3.04
CA VAL A 156 12.87 -5.52 -1.72
C VAL A 156 11.98 -6.77 -1.62
N GLY A 157 12.21 -7.57 -0.60
CA GLY A 157 11.41 -8.77 -0.30
C GLY A 157 10.19 -8.47 0.59
N HIS A 158 9.59 -9.54 1.10
CA HIS A 158 8.47 -9.49 2.04
C HIS A 158 8.78 -10.31 3.28
N LYS A 159 8.40 -9.81 4.46
CA LYS A 159 8.47 -10.51 5.74
C LYS A 159 7.10 -10.44 6.42
N GLN A 160 6.65 -11.59 6.92
CA GLN A 160 5.40 -11.69 7.67
C GLN A 160 5.50 -10.89 8.96
N LEU A 161 4.57 -9.95 9.18
CA LEU A 161 4.36 -9.37 10.50
C LEU A 161 3.80 -10.45 11.42
N SER A 162 4.44 -10.61 12.58
CA SER A 162 3.95 -11.55 13.59
C SER A 162 2.52 -11.19 14.02
N ALA A 163 1.74 -12.18 14.45
CA ALA A 163 0.36 -12.00 14.92
C ALA A 163 0.19 -11.02 16.09
N LYS A 164 1.29 -10.57 16.72
CA LYS A 164 1.29 -9.53 17.76
C LYS A 164 1.21 -8.11 17.19
N VAL A 165 1.56 -7.90 15.92
CA VAL A 165 1.59 -6.59 15.24
C VAL A 165 0.56 -6.52 14.12
N GLY A 166 0.24 -7.66 13.50
CA GLY A 166 -0.89 -7.76 12.58
C GLY A 166 -2.19 -7.81 13.38
N GLY A 167 -3.00 -6.76 13.26
CA GLY A 167 -4.42 -6.83 13.63
C GLY A 167 -5.02 -8.13 13.11
N GLY A 168 -5.81 -8.79 13.97
CA GLY A 168 -6.24 -10.17 13.79
C GLY A 168 -6.66 -10.50 12.37
N ARG A 169 -6.33 -11.72 11.93
CA ARG A 169 -6.78 -12.27 10.64
C ARG A 169 -8.21 -11.81 10.36
N SER A 170 -8.43 -11.02 9.32
CA SER A 170 -9.73 -10.96 8.67
C SER A 170 -9.96 -12.30 7.99
N THR A 171 -10.21 -13.34 8.79
CA THR A 171 -11.09 -14.40 8.33
C THR A 171 -12.45 -13.74 8.22
N VAL A 172 -12.81 -13.26 7.03
CA VAL A 172 -14.21 -13.28 6.60
C VAL A 172 -14.56 -14.76 6.42
N GLY A 173 -14.64 -15.48 7.54
CA GLY A 173 -15.26 -16.77 7.64
C GLY A 173 -16.69 -16.49 8.02
N CYS A 174 -17.63 -16.76 7.12
CA CYS A 174 -19.02 -16.92 7.49
C CYS A 174 -19.08 -17.95 8.63
N LEU A 175 -19.19 -17.48 9.87
CA LEU A 175 -19.65 -18.31 10.98
C LEU A 175 -21.13 -18.57 10.70
N SER A 176 -21.41 -19.71 10.06
CA SER A 176 -22.73 -20.30 10.09
C SER A 176 -23.10 -20.54 11.54
N LEU A 177 -24.01 -19.74 12.07
CA LEU A 177 -24.69 -20.05 13.32
C LEU A 177 -25.53 -21.30 13.08
N SER A 178 -25.11 -22.45 13.62
CA SER A 178 -26.00 -23.59 13.78
C SER A 178 -27.07 -23.22 14.83
N PRO A 179 -28.35 -23.49 14.58
CA PRO A 179 -29.39 -23.23 15.57
C PRO A 179 -29.27 -24.24 16.71
N THR A 180 -29.42 -23.72 17.93
CA THR A 180 -29.80 -24.53 19.10
C THR A 180 -31.32 -24.58 19.18
#